data_AF-A0A803KU20-F1
#
_entry.id   AF-A0A803KU20-F1
#
_cell.length_a   1.000
_cell.length_b   1.000
_cell.length_c   1.000
_cell.angle_alpha   90.00
_cell.angle_beta   90.00
_cell.angle_gamma   90.00
#
_symmetry.space_group_name_H-M   'P 1'
#
loop_
_entity.id
_entity.type
_entity.pdbx_description
1 polymer ?
#
loop_
_entity_poly.entity_id
_entity_poly.type
_entity_poly.pdbx_seq_one_letter_code
_entity_poly.pdbx_strand_id
1 'polypeptide(L)'
;MGRKKVKLAFIENASSRRVSHTKRSHGLAKKTQEMSVLCDVDACAIIYGKDEQVPVVWPSSETEVRRIINNYKSKYGIGQSSERQLDQQLLLNQTVKKTQEKLARIQRKNRELQMENMATDIMTGKSTLDQVAPNDLGDLIWVLEDRMKAIKYRICNWENNSNNPHFLNPNANHGDGMMEAIFGVVVRKRIVVS
;
A
#
# COMPACT_ATOMS: atom_id res chain seq x y z
N MET A 1 13.70 -6.12 -27.07
CA MET A 1 12.61 -7.05 -26.67
C MET A 1 12.33 -6.87 -25.18
N GLY A 2 11.09 -6.53 -24.80
CA GLY A 2 10.72 -6.28 -23.41
C GLY A 2 10.67 -7.56 -22.57
N ARG A 3 11.16 -7.51 -21.34
CA ARG A 3 11.14 -8.63 -20.39
C ARG A 3 9.70 -8.90 -19.96
N LYS A 4 9.13 -10.06 -20.31
CA LYS A 4 7.79 -10.46 -19.83
C LYS A 4 7.82 -10.65 -18.31
N LYS A 5 6.78 -10.17 -17.62
CA LYS A 5 6.58 -10.41 -16.18
C LYS A 5 6.45 -11.92 -15.94
N VAL A 6 7.23 -12.45 -15.01
CA VAL A 6 7.24 -13.88 -14.68
C VAL A 6 6.37 -14.13 -13.45
N LYS A 7 5.58 -15.21 -13.44
CA LYS A 7 4.82 -15.65 -12.27
C LYS A 7 5.79 -16.26 -11.22
N LEU A 8 5.59 -15.97 -9.94
CA LEU A 8 6.35 -16.57 -8.84
C LEU A 8 5.75 -17.94 -8.47
N ALA A 9 5.90 -18.91 -9.37
CA ALA A 9 5.46 -20.29 -9.20
C ALA A 9 6.53 -21.24 -9.75
N PHE A 10 6.37 -22.53 -9.52
CA PHE A 10 7.25 -23.55 -10.10
C PHE A 10 7.25 -23.44 -11.64
N ILE A 11 8.44 -23.48 -12.24
CA ILE A 11 8.60 -23.43 -13.70
C ILE A 11 8.52 -24.88 -14.20
N GLU A 12 7.42 -25.25 -14.87
CA GLU A 12 7.20 -26.63 -15.33
C GLU A 12 8.23 -27.10 -16.36
N ASN A 13 8.54 -26.25 -17.35
CA ASN A 13 9.49 -26.58 -18.40
C ASN A 13 10.92 -26.73 -17.84
N ALA A 14 11.50 -27.92 -17.99
CA ALA A 14 12.80 -28.27 -17.40
C ALA A 14 13.96 -27.40 -17.90
N SER A 15 14.08 -27.18 -19.21
CA SER A 15 15.15 -26.35 -19.78
C SER A 15 15.06 -24.90 -19.31
N SER A 16 13.86 -24.32 -19.33
CA SER A 16 13.61 -22.96 -18.84
C SER A 16 13.88 -22.84 -17.34
N ARG A 17 13.52 -23.86 -16.57
CA ARG A 17 13.79 -23.94 -15.13
C ARG A 17 15.29 -23.98 -14.86
N ARG A 18 16.06 -24.79 -15.59
CA ARG A 18 17.52 -24.89 -15.45
C ARG A 18 18.21 -23.57 -15.78
N VAL A 19 17.88 -22.96 -16.93
CA VAL A 19 18.43 -21.65 -17.31
C VAL A 19 18.08 -20.58 -16.27
N SER A 20 16.84 -20.58 -15.75
CA SER A 20 16.43 -19.67 -14.70
C SER A 20 17.14 -19.95 -13.37
N HIS A 21 17.37 -21.21 -13.01
CA HIS A 21 18.09 -21.60 -11.80
C HIS A 21 19.50 -21.02 -11.86
N THR A 22 20.28 -21.36 -12.89
CA THR A 22 21.66 -20.88 -13.06
C THR A 22 21.73 -19.36 -13.02
N LYS A 23 20.87 -18.65 -13.76
CA LYS A 23 20.90 -17.18 -13.78
C LYS A 23 20.53 -16.56 -12.43
N ARG A 24 19.51 -17.10 -11.75
CA ARG A 24 19.03 -16.55 -10.47
C ARG A 24 19.95 -16.91 -9.30
N SER A 25 20.53 -18.10 -9.27
CA SER A 25 21.45 -18.53 -8.21
C SER A 25 22.72 -17.69 -8.22
N HIS A 26 23.32 -17.49 -9.38
CA HIS A 26 24.49 -16.61 -9.54
C HIS A 26 24.14 -15.14 -9.24
N GLY A 27 22.97 -14.68 -9.69
CA GLY A 27 22.49 -13.34 -9.37
C GLY A 27 22.29 -13.12 -7.87
N LEU A 28 21.75 -14.11 -7.16
CA LEU A 28 21.54 -14.06 -5.71
C LEU A 28 22.88 -14.09 -4.95
N ALA A 29 23.80 -14.96 -5.33
CA ALA A 29 25.15 -14.99 -4.75
C ALA A 29 25.86 -13.64 -4.92
N LYS A 30 25.83 -13.05 -6.13
CA LYS A 30 26.39 -11.72 -6.39
C LYS A 30 25.74 -10.63 -5.53
N LYS A 31 24.41 -10.64 -5.39
CA LYS A 31 23.72 -9.67 -4.54
C LYS A 31 24.05 -9.83 -3.07
N THR A 32 24.25 -11.07 -2.61
CA THR A 32 24.67 -11.36 -1.23
C THR A 32 26.07 -10.80 -0.97
N GLN A 33 26.99 -10.95 -1.94
CA GLN A 33 28.31 -10.33 -1.89
C GLN A 33 28.23 -8.80 -1.81
N GLU A 34 27.48 -8.17 -2.71
CA GLU A 34 27.31 -6.71 -2.72
C GLU A 34 26.74 -6.21 -1.39
N MET A 35 25.72 -6.89 -0.85
CA MET A 35 25.14 -6.55 0.46
C MET A 35 26.14 -6.68 1.61
N SER A 36 26.90 -7.77 1.63
CA SER A 36 27.91 -8.00 2.68
C SER A 36 28.98 -6.91 2.67
N VAL A 37 29.46 -6.52 1.48
CA VAL A 37 30.48 -5.48 1.32
C VAL A 37 29.93 -4.08 1.62
N LEU A 38 28.75 -3.74 1.10
CA LEU A 38 28.19 -2.39 1.25
C LEU A 38 27.73 -2.08 2.67
N CYS A 39 27.24 -3.09 3.39
CA CYS A 39 26.70 -2.92 4.73
C CYS A 39 27.66 -3.42 5.82
N ASP A 40 28.81 -3.98 5.45
CA ASP A 40 29.77 -4.61 6.37
C ASP A 40 29.11 -5.64 7.29
N VAL A 41 28.36 -6.57 6.68
CA VAL A 41 27.61 -7.61 7.40
C VAL A 41 28.06 -9.01 7.00
N ASP A 42 28.15 -9.89 8.01
CA ASP A 42 28.33 -11.34 7.82
C ASP A 42 27.11 -11.91 7.07
N ALA A 43 27.30 -12.33 5.82
CA ALA A 43 26.28 -12.97 5.00
C ALA A 43 26.84 -14.16 4.23
N CYS A 44 26.02 -15.18 4.00
CA CYS A 44 26.37 -16.30 3.13
C CYS A 44 25.14 -16.81 2.39
N ALA A 45 25.35 -17.41 1.21
CA ALA A 45 24.32 -18.06 0.41
C ALA A 45 24.73 -19.50 0.09
N ILE A 46 23.81 -20.44 0.29
CA ILE A 46 23.95 -21.85 -0.09
C ILE A 46 22.69 -22.22 -0.88
N ILE A 47 22.85 -22.53 -2.17
CA ILE A 47 21.73 -22.70 -3.11
C ILE A 47 21.84 -24.07 -3.78
N TYR A 48 20.85 -24.92 -3.52
CA TYR A 48 20.77 -26.26 -4.12
C TYR A 48 19.84 -26.26 -5.34
N GLY A 49 20.34 -26.77 -6.46
CA GLY A 49 19.53 -27.09 -7.63
C GLY A 49 19.01 -28.53 -7.59
N LYS A 50 17.80 -28.76 -8.10
CA LYS A 50 17.21 -30.12 -8.15
C LYS A 50 18.06 -31.12 -8.93
N ASP A 51 18.75 -30.66 -9.97
CA ASP A 51 19.56 -31.49 -10.88
C ASP A 51 21.08 -31.27 -10.69
N GLU A 52 21.47 -30.44 -9.71
CA GLU A 52 22.88 -30.03 -9.53
C GLU A 52 23.48 -30.79 -8.33
N GLN A 53 24.59 -31.51 -8.56
CA GLN A 53 25.27 -32.24 -7.48
C GLN A 53 26.03 -31.31 -6.53
N VAL A 54 26.45 -30.14 -7.02
CA VAL A 54 27.21 -29.15 -6.25
C VAL A 54 26.37 -27.89 -6.09
N PRO A 55 26.17 -27.40 -4.85
CA PRO A 55 25.44 -26.15 -4.63
C PRO A 55 26.26 -24.95 -5.07
N VAL A 56 25.56 -23.88 -5.45
CA VAL A 56 26.18 -22.56 -5.58
C VAL A 56 26.36 -21.99 -4.17
N VAL A 57 27.61 -21.72 -3.80
CA VAL A 57 27.97 -21.23 -2.45
C VAL A 57 28.71 -19.91 -2.54
N TRP A 58 28.36 -18.98 -1.64
CA TRP A 58 29.10 -17.76 -1.40
C TRP A 58 29.16 -17.47 0.12
N PRO A 59 30.32 -17.07 0.67
CA PRO A 59 31.65 -17.00 0.04
C PRO A 59 32.18 -18.37 -0.40
N SER A 60 33.17 -18.41 -1.30
CA SER A 60 33.78 -19.67 -1.76
C SER A 60 34.57 -20.41 -0.66
N SER A 61 34.93 -19.71 0.42
CA SER A 61 35.62 -20.30 1.58
C SER A 61 34.62 -21.04 2.48
N GLU A 62 34.75 -22.36 2.56
CA GLU A 62 33.91 -23.19 3.42
C GLU A 62 34.08 -22.85 4.91
N THR A 63 35.31 -22.52 5.34
CA THR A 63 35.59 -22.13 6.72
C THR A 63 34.83 -20.87 7.11
N GLU A 64 34.76 -19.90 6.20
CA GLU A 64 34.06 -18.64 6.40
C GLU A 64 32.54 -18.84 6.46
N VAL A 65 31.99 -19.64 5.53
CA VAL A 65 30.57 -20.01 5.56
C VAL A 65 30.21 -20.70 6.87
N ARG A 66 31.05 -21.65 7.34
CA ARG A 66 30.85 -22.32 8.63
C ARG A 66 30.92 -21.35 9.80
N ARG A 67 31.85 -20.40 9.80
CA ARG A 67 31.96 -19.33 10.81
C ARG A 67 30.65 -18.53 10.89
N ILE A 68 30.14 -18.06 9.75
CA ILE A 68 28.91 -17.27 9.67
C ILE A 68 27.71 -18.07 10.19
N ILE A 69 27.56 -19.33 9.77
CA ILE A 69 26.48 -20.22 10.21
C ILE A 69 26.55 -20.47 11.73
N ASN A 70 27.74 -20.73 12.27
CA ASN A 70 27.93 -20.97 13.69
C ASN A 70 27.61 -19.72 14.52
N ASN A 71 28.08 -18.55 14.07
CA ASN A 71 27.74 -17.26 14.67
C ASN A 71 26.22 -17.04 14.68
N TYR A 72 25.54 -17.29 13.56
CA TYR A 72 24.09 -17.19 13.48
C TYR A 72 23.39 -18.15 14.47
N LYS A 73 23.78 -19.43 14.50
CA LYS A 73 23.22 -20.42 15.43
C LYS A 73 23.42 -20.03 16.90
N SER A 74 24.60 -19.49 17.24
CA SER A 74 24.92 -19.06 18.61
C SER A 74 24.07 -17.88 19.07
N LYS A 75 23.75 -16.94 18.16
CA LYS A 75 23.01 -15.72 18.49
C LYS A 75 21.50 -15.92 18.57
N TYR A 76 20.94 -16.79 17.73
CA TYR A 76 19.47 -16.90 17.56
C TYR A 76 18.90 -18.25 18.00
N GLY A 77 19.74 -19.21 18.39
CA GLY A 77 19.30 -20.55 18.77
C GLY A 77 18.78 -21.39 17.60
N ILE A 78 18.89 -22.72 17.71
CA ILE A 78 18.37 -23.67 16.72
C ILE A 78 16.85 -23.76 16.93
N GLY A 79 16.09 -22.77 16.45
CA GLY A 79 14.63 -22.76 16.61
C GLY A 79 13.93 -21.48 16.15
N GLN A 80 14.58 -20.31 16.23
CA GLN A 80 13.98 -19.03 15.83
C GLN A 80 14.10 -18.74 14.32
N SER A 81 14.80 -19.57 13.55
CA SER A 81 14.94 -19.40 12.10
C SER A 81 13.62 -19.48 11.33
N SER A 82 12.61 -20.17 11.89
CA SER A 82 11.26 -20.24 11.34
C SER A 82 10.52 -18.89 11.42
N GLU A 83 10.89 -17.99 12.34
CA GLU A 83 10.24 -16.67 12.47
C GLU A 83 10.52 -15.75 11.29
N ARG A 84 11.68 -15.87 10.62
CA ARG A 84 12.02 -14.98 9.50
C ARG A 84 11.32 -15.36 8.19
N GLN A 85 11.00 -16.63 8.00
CA GLN A 85 10.13 -17.06 6.89
C GLN A 85 8.68 -16.56 7.09
N LEU A 86 8.27 -16.31 8.34
CA LEU A 86 7.01 -15.62 8.64
C LEU A 86 7.07 -14.14 8.24
N ASP A 87 8.21 -13.46 8.40
CA ASP A 87 8.31 -12.01 8.14
C ASP A 87 8.02 -11.61 6.68
N GLN A 88 8.47 -12.40 5.71
CA GLN A 88 8.11 -12.16 4.30
C GLN A 88 6.62 -12.42 4.01
N GLN A 89 6.05 -13.48 4.57
CA GLN A 89 4.62 -13.80 4.42
C GLN A 89 3.76 -12.72 5.11
N LEU A 90 4.16 -12.25 6.29
CA LEU A 90 3.53 -11.16 7.01
C LEU A 90 3.56 -9.87 6.20
N LEU A 91 4.70 -9.51 5.61
CA LEU A 91 4.81 -8.31 4.77
C LEU A 91 3.91 -8.39 3.52
N LEU A 92 3.84 -9.56 2.87
CA LEU A 92 2.96 -9.79 1.74
C LEU A 92 1.49 -9.67 2.17
N ASN A 93 1.10 -10.31 3.28
CA ASN A 93 -0.25 -10.22 3.82
C ASN A 93 -0.64 -8.79 4.22
N GLN A 94 0.29 -8.03 4.83
CA GLN A 94 0.08 -6.61 5.11
C GLN A 94 -0.13 -5.80 3.83
N THR A 95 0.60 -6.11 2.77
CA THR A 95 0.46 -5.42 1.48
C THR A 95 -0.89 -5.75 0.82
N VAL A 96 -1.31 -7.02 0.89
CA VAL A 96 -2.65 -7.45 0.44
C VAL A 96 -3.72 -6.71 1.22
N LYS A 97 -3.63 -6.67 2.56
CA LYS A 97 -4.56 -5.94 3.42
C LYS A 97 -4.64 -4.46 3.07
N LYS A 98 -3.50 -3.77 2.95
CA LYS A 98 -3.46 -2.35 2.53
C LYS A 98 -4.09 -2.12 1.17
N THR A 99 -3.92 -3.07 0.25
CA THR A 99 -4.52 -2.99 -1.09
C THR A 99 -6.03 -3.19 -1.03
N GLN A 100 -6.51 -4.13 -0.22
CA GLN A 100 -7.95 -4.35 0.02
C GLN A 100 -8.61 -3.14 0.68
N GLU A 101 -7.96 -2.51 1.67
CA GLU A 101 -8.45 -1.29 2.31
C GLU A 101 -8.58 -0.13 1.31
N LYS A 102 -7.58 0.04 0.43
CA LYS A 102 -7.63 1.04 -0.65
C LYS A 102 -8.78 0.76 -1.61
N LEU A 103 -8.97 -0.51 -2.00
CA LEU A 103 -10.06 -0.92 -2.88
C LEU A 103 -11.42 -0.61 -2.25
N ALA A 104 -11.62 -0.99 -0.99
CA ALA A 104 -12.85 -0.72 -0.25
C ALA A 104 -13.11 0.79 -0.12
N ARG A 105 -12.07 1.60 0.09
CA ARG A 105 -12.19 3.07 0.14
C ARG A 105 -12.66 3.65 -1.19
N ILE A 106 -12.07 3.20 -2.31
CA ILE A 106 -12.43 3.65 -3.65
C ILE A 106 -13.86 3.21 -3.99
N GLN A 107 -14.22 1.95 -3.70
CA GLN A 107 -15.57 1.45 -3.95
C GLN A 107 -16.62 2.22 -3.14
N ARG A 108 -16.36 2.51 -1.86
CA ARG A 108 -17.24 3.35 -1.03
C ARG A 108 -17.40 4.74 -1.63
N LYS A 109 -16.30 5.38 -2.06
CA LYS A 109 -16.38 6.72 -2.63
C LYS A 109 -17.10 6.76 -3.97
N ASN A 110 -16.90 5.74 -4.81
CA ASN A 110 -17.64 5.59 -6.05
C ASN A 110 -19.13 5.42 -5.79
N ARG A 111 -19.52 4.62 -4.79
CA ARG A 111 -20.92 4.43 -4.41
C ARG A 111 -21.54 5.72 -3.87
N GLU A 112 -20.81 6.46 -3.03
CA GLU A 112 -21.24 7.79 -2.56
C GLU A 112 -21.49 8.75 -3.74
N LEU A 113 -20.51 8.89 -4.65
CA LEU A 113 -20.65 9.74 -5.85
C LEU A 113 -21.81 9.31 -6.76
N GLN A 114 -22.02 8.00 -6.89
CA GLN A 114 -23.14 7.46 -7.66
C GLN A 114 -24.48 7.89 -7.05
N MET A 115 -24.64 7.77 -5.73
CA MET A 115 -25.85 8.20 -5.03
C MET A 115 -26.03 9.72 -5.05
N GLU A 116 -24.95 10.51 -4.96
CA GLU A 116 -25.01 11.97 -5.09
C GLU A 116 -25.48 12.41 -6.48
N ASN A 117 -24.99 11.75 -7.52
CA ASN A 117 -25.45 12.00 -8.89
C ASN A 117 -26.94 11.64 -9.02
N MET A 118 -27.38 10.50 -8.48
CA MET A 118 -28.80 10.13 -8.48
C MET A 118 -29.67 11.16 -7.74
N ALA A 119 -29.25 11.60 -6.54
CA ALA A 119 -29.97 12.63 -5.80
C ALA A 119 -30.10 13.92 -6.63
N THR A 120 -29.03 14.31 -7.32
CA THR A 120 -29.04 15.48 -8.20
C THR A 120 -29.97 15.30 -9.40
N ASP A 121 -29.97 14.12 -10.02
CA ASP A 121 -30.85 13.83 -11.15
C ASP A 121 -32.33 13.83 -10.73
N ILE A 122 -32.65 13.34 -9.53
CA ILE A 122 -34.01 13.43 -8.95
C ILE A 122 -34.40 14.90 -8.70
N MET A 123 -33.53 15.67 -8.05
CA MET A 123 -33.80 17.08 -7.73
C MET A 123 -33.95 17.96 -8.98
N THR A 124 -33.26 17.61 -10.07
CA THR A 124 -33.35 18.31 -11.36
C THR A 124 -34.45 17.77 -12.26
N GLY A 125 -35.20 16.76 -11.82
CA GLY A 125 -36.30 16.15 -12.56
C GLY A 125 -35.88 15.28 -13.75
N LYS A 126 -34.60 14.91 -13.86
CA LYS A 126 -34.09 14.01 -14.91
C LYS A 126 -34.47 12.54 -14.66
N SER A 127 -34.68 12.16 -13.41
CA SER A 127 -35.15 10.84 -13.00
C SER A 127 -36.12 10.97 -11.83
N THR A 128 -36.88 9.91 -11.56
CA THR A 128 -37.89 9.88 -10.49
C THR A 128 -37.56 8.79 -9.48
N LEU A 129 -38.09 8.90 -8.26
CA LEU A 129 -37.73 8.02 -7.14
C LEU A 129 -38.15 6.55 -7.38
N ASP A 130 -39.24 6.33 -8.14
CA ASP A 130 -39.71 5.02 -8.57
C ASP A 130 -38.75 4.29 -9.53
N GLN A 131 -37.84 5.02 -10.17
CA GLN A 131 -36.82 4.45 -11.05
C GLN A 131 -35.55 4.02 -10.30
N VAL A 132 -35.46 4.30 -9.00
CA VAL A 132 -34.31 3.93 -8.16
C VAL A 132 -34.43 2.48 -7.71
N ALA A 133 -33.35 1.71 -7.83
CA ALA A 133 -33.33 0.34 -7.37
C ALA A 133 -33.57 0.27 -5.84
N PRO A 134 -34.35 -0.69 -5.33
CA PRO A 134 -34.66 -0.80 -3.90
C PRO A 134 -33.42 -0.87 -2.99
N ASN A 135 -32.35 -1.49 -3.48
CA ASN A 135 -31.08 -1.62 -2.74
C ASN A 135 -30.28 -0.31 -2.65
N ASP A 136 -30.55 0.65 -3.54
CA ASP A 136 -29.85 1.94 -3.60
C ASP A 136 -30.59 3.01 -2.80
N LEU A 137 -31.88 2.81 -2.49
CA LEU A 137 -32.67 3.72 -1.65
C LEU A 137 -32.05 3.92 -0.26
N GLY A 138 -31.50 2.85 0.34
CA GLY A 138 -30.84 2.93 1.64
C GLY A 138 -29.58 3.81 1.61
N ASP A 139 -28.75 3.65 0.58
CA ASP A 139 -27.55 4.47 0.42
C ASP A 139 -27.89 5.92 0.04
N LEU A 140 -28.96 6.11 -0.73
CA LEU A 140 -29.49 7.42 -1.08
C LEU A 140 -29.95 8.19 0.18
N ILE A 141 -30.71 7.54 1.06
CA ILE A 141 -31.10 8.10 2.36
C ILE A 141 -29.84 8.48 3.15
N TRP A 142 -28.87 7.57 3.25
CA TRP A 142 -27.64 7.81 4.00
C TRP A 142 -26.86 9.04 3.49
N VAL A 143 -26.68 9.16 2.17
CA VAL A 143 -26.01 10.33 1.56
C VAL A 143 -26.77 11.62 1.82
N LEU A 144 -28.10 11.61 1.66
CA LEU A 144 -28.93 12.79 1.89
C LEU A 144 -28.91 13.23 3.35
N GLU A 145 -28.98 12.29 4.29
CA GLU A 145 -28.86 12.57 5.72
C GLU A 145 -27.50 13.15 6.09
N ASP A 146 -26.41 12.61 5.54
CA ASP A 146 -25.05 13.12 5.75
C ASP A 146 -24.91 14.56 5.24
N ARG A 147 -25.40 14.84 4.04
CA ARG A 147 -25.39 16.19 3.46
C ARG A 147 -26.28 17.14 4.25
N MET A 148 -27.46 16.70 4.69
CA MET A 148 -28.34 17.51 5.54
C MET A 148 -27.69 17.82 6.90
N LYS A 149 -26.96 16.87 7.50
CA LYS A 149 -26.16 17.11 8.72
C LYS A 149 -25.06 18.12 8.47
N ALA A 150 -24.34 18.02 7.35
CA ALA A 150 -23.30 18.99 6.99
C ALA A 150 -23.86 20.41 6.81
N ILE A 151 -25.02 20.54 6.18
CA ILE A 151 -25.72 21.83 6.03
C ILE A 151 -26.12 22.38 7.41
N LYS A 152 -26.76 21.58 8.26
CA LYS A 152 -27.13 21.97 9.63
C LYS A 152 -25.91 22.41 10.45
N TYR A 153 -24.82 21.64 10.39
CA TYR A 153 -23.56 21.99 11.06
C TYR A 153 -23.02 23.36 10.59
N ARG A 154 -23.06 23.63 9.27
CA ARG A 154 -22.65 24.93 8.74
C ARG A 154 -23.54 26.09 9.22
N ILE A 155 -24.85 25.89 9.33
CA ILE A 155 -25.79 26.88 9.86
C ILE A 155 -25.46 27.18 11.33
N CYS A 156 -25.38 26.14 12.18
CA CYS A 156 -25.08 26.32 13.61
C CYS A 156 -23.71 26.96 13.85
N ASN A 157 -22.71 26.60 13.04
CA ASN A 157 -21.40 27.25 13.12
C ASN A 157 -21.48 28.73 12.74
N TRP A 158 -22.30 29.09 11.75
CA TRP A 158 -22.55 30.48 11.37
C TRP A 158 -23.21 31.28 12.49
N GLU A 159 -24.26 30.73 13.11
CA GLU A 159 -24.98 31.36 14.22
C GLU A 159 -24.07 31.60 15.45
N ASN A 160 -23.24 30.61 15.81
CA ASN A 160 -22.30 30.73 16.92
C ASN A 160 -21.19 31.77 16.66
N ASN A 161 -20.72 31.88 15.41
CA ASN A 161 -19.72 32.87 15.05
C ASN A 161 -20.33 34.29 14.96
N SER A 162 -21.62 34.38 14.60
CA SER A 162 -22.39 35.63 14.62
C SER A 162 -22.69 36.15 16.04
N ASN A 163 -22.70 35.26 17.04
CA ASN A 163 -22.90 35.60 18.46
C ASN A 163 -21.61 36.03 19.20
N ASN A 164 -20.48 36.17 18.50
CA ASN A 164 -19.23 36.72 19.03
C ASN A 164 -18.98 38.12 18.43
N PRO A 165 -19.25 39.23 19.15
CA PRO A 165 -19.49 40.55 18.54
C PRO A 165 -18.21 41.34 18.23
N HIS A 166 -17.06 40.70 18.03
CA HIS A 166 -15.89 41.37 17.48
C HIS A 166 -15.61 40.86 16.07
N PHE A 167 -16.32 41.42 15.09
CA PHE A 167 -15.81 41.92 13.81
C PHE A 167 -17.00 42.36 12.95
N LEU A 168 -17.53 43.55 13.25
CA LEU A 168 -18.21 44.34 12.23
C LEU A 168 -17.14 45.06 11.40
N ASN A 169 -16.95 44.67 10.14
CA ASN A 169 -17.01 45.66 9.08
C ASN A 169 -17.39 45.00 7.73
N PRO A 170 -18.55 45.33 7.15
CA PRO A 170 -18.90 45.02 5.77
C PRO A 170 -18.23 46.03 4.84
N ASN A 171 -17.30 45.59 4.00
CA ASN A 171 -17.08 46.31 2.75
C ASN A 171 -17.17 45.34 1.59
N ALA A 172 -18.28 45.45 0.87
CA ALA A 172 -18.45 44.88 -0.44
C ALA A 172 -17.39 45.45 -1.38
N ASN A 173 -16.66 44.60 -2.08
CA ASN A 173 -16.28 44.89 -3.44
C ASN A 173 -16.22 43.61 -4.25
N HIS A 174 -17.07 43.58 -5.28
CA HIS A 174 -16.98 42.71 -6.43
C HIS A 174 -15.57 42.78 -7.04
N GLY A 175 -15.04 41.63 -7.44
CA GLY A 175 -13.78 41.54 -8.18
C GLY A 175 -13.25 40.13 -8.23
N ASP A 176 -13.73 39.37 -9.21
CA ASP A 176 -12.95 38.51 -10.11
C ASP A 176 -11.59 37.96 -9.60
N GLY A 177 -11.41 36.64 -9.63
CA GLY A 177 -10.08 36.04 -9.52
C GLY A 177 -10.04 34.65 -8.90
N MET A 178 -9.86 33.65 -9.76
CA MET A 178 -9.22 32.38 -9.42
C MET A 178 -8.09 32.56 -8.40
N MET A 179 -8.03 31.69 -7.39
CA MET A 179 -6.80 30.98 -7.00
C MET A 179 -7.20 29.85 -6.05
N GLU A 180 -6.92 28.63 -6.50
CA GLU A 180 -7.00 27.42 -5.70
C GLU A 180 -6.17 27.55 -4.41
N ALA A 181 -6.80 27.31 -3.26
CA ALA A 181 -6.08 26.95 -2.06
C ALA A 181 -6.03 25.43 -1.95
N ILE A 182 -5.05 24.83 -2.62
CA ILE A 182 -4.58 23.46 -2.35
C ILE A 182 -4.04 23.46 -0.92
N PHE A 183 -4.85 23.02 0.06
CA PHE A 183 -4.32 22.65 1.37
C PHE A 183 -3.61 21.29 1.24
N GLY A 184 -2.35 21.35 0.83
CA GLY A 184 -1.42 20.24 0.91
C GLY A 184 -1.12 19.92 2.36
N VAL A 185 -1.62 18.78 2.85
CA VAL A 185 -1.14 18.19 4.10
C VAL A 185 0.26 17.63 3.84
N VAL A 186 1.29 18.42 4.16
CA VAL A 186 2.66 17.92 4.26
C VAL A 186 2.78 17.07 5.52
N VAL A 187 2.57 15.76 5.39
CA VAL A 187 2.95 14.80 6.43
C VAL A 187 4.48 14.64 6.38
N ARG A 188 5.21 15.40 7.19
CA ARG A 188 6.63 15.10 7.48
C ARG A 188 6.70 13.78 8.24
N LYS A 189 6.98 12.68 7.54
CA LYS A 189 7.51 11.45 8.14
C LYS A 189 8.86 11.77 8.78
N ARG A 190 8.93 11.81 10.10
CA ARG A 190 10.18 11.54 10.82
C ARG A 190 10.49 10.06 10.66
N ILE A 191 11.50 9.75 9.86
CA ILE A 191 12.22 8.49 9.95
C ILE A 191 13.16 8.65 11.15
N VAL A 192 12.89 7.91 12.22
CA VAL A 192 13.89 7.65 13.26
C VAL A 192 14.46 6.29 12.92
N VAL A 193 15.72 6.27 12.50
CA VAL A 193 16.54 5.05 12.48
C VAL A 193 17.23 4.99 13.84
N SER A 194 17.04 3.89 14.55
CA SER A 194 17.88 3.46 15.66
C SER A 194 18.18 1.98 15.46
#